data_AF-A0A7S2HWQ3-F1
#
_entry.id   AF-A0A7S2HWQ3-F1
#
_cell.length_a   1.000
_cell.length_b   1.000
_cell.length_c   1.000
_cell.angle_alpha   90.00
_cell.angle_beta   90.00
_cell.angle_gamma   90.00
#
_symmetry.space_group_name_H-M   'P 1'
#
loop_
_entity.id
_entity.type
_entity.pdbx_description
1 polymer ?
#
loop_
_entity_poly.entity_id
_entity_poly.type
_entity_poly.pdbx_seq_one_letter_code
_entity_poly.pdbx_strand_id
1 'polypeptide(L)'
;MLESMEWLNLAAVKNARVYVADGNLFFNRSSCGVVDTAEIVAEMAWPELKGLWGHHGKHWVALDELDAFCDREGARPASKRGTAGLIVAEQPAANSKQAKLEDATSSVARVSFSEPSEFVTCQVELLRSESFEEAFLMNSAANRARLGSALKFETVVKSNPSFAALADPVNAYKCFEDAYANGKHTIEVRVQAAMGDGLTFAFEVSETEGGVGFATEGVRIVC
;
A
#
# COMPACT_ATOMS: atom_id res chain seq x y z
N MET A 1 -17.41 -3.69 -16.01
CA MET A 1 -17.38 -2.25 -16.40
C MET A 1 -18.31 -1.98 -17.59
N LEU A 2 -18.21 -2.71 -18.71
CA LEU A 2 -19.06 -2.50 -19.89
C LEU A 2 -20.51 -3.04 -19.76
N GLU A 3 -20.87 -3.58 -18.60
CA GLU A 3 -22.23 -4.08 -18.33
C GLU A 3 -23.15 -3.00 -17.76
N SER A 4 -22.61 -1.85 -17.36
CA SER A 4 -23.39 -0.71 -16.87
C SER A 4 -23.73 0.25 -18.00
N MET A 5 -25.01 0.61 -18.10
CA MET A 5 -25.51 1.56 -19.11
C MET A 5 -24.92 2.97 -18.94
N GLU A 6 -24.51 3.34 -17.72
CA GLU A 6 -23.84 4.63 -17.46
C GLU A 6 -22.47 4.68 -18.14
N TRP A 7 -21.72 3.58 -18.07
CA TRP A 7 -20.40 3.46 -18.71
C TRP A 7 -20.51 3.40 -20.22
N LEU A 8 -21.45 2.61 -20.75
CA LEU A 8 -21.72 2.52 -22.19
C LEU A 8 -22.12 3.88 -22.79
N ASN A 9 -22.65 4.78 -21.98
CA ASN A 9 -23.06 6.11 -22.43
C ASN A 9 -21.92 7.14 -22.56
N LEU A 10 -20.74 6.85 -22.02
CA LEU A 10 -19.58 7.74 -22.08
C LEU A 10 -19.10 7.94 -23.53
N ALA A 11 -18.68 9.16 -23.85
CA ALA A 11 -18.13 9.49 -25.16
C ALA A 11 -16.90 8.65 -25.51
N ALA A 12 -16.05 8.32 -24.52
CA ALA A 12 -14.89 7.46 -24.71
C ALA A 12 -15.27 6.06 -25.21
N VAL A 13 -16.31 5.45 -24.62
CA VAL A 13 -16.79 4.12 -25.02
C VAL A 13 -17.43 4.17 -26.41
N LYS A 14 -18.31 5.16 -26.65
CA LYS A 14 -19.00 5.34 -27.94
C LYS A 14 -18.05 5.57 -29.11
N ASN A 15 -16.90 6.19 -28.86
CA ASN A 15 -15.88 6.49 -29.88
C ASN A 15 -14.71 5.48 -29.88
N ALA A 16 -14.86 4.31 -29.24
CA ALA A 16 -13.81 3.28 -29.16
C ALA A 16 -12.46 3.80 -28.62
N ARG A 17 -12.49 4.77 -27.69
CA ARG A 17 -11.32 5.35 -27.03
C ARG A 17 -11.16 4.81 -25.62
N VAL A 18 -11.18 3.48 -25.50
CA VAL A 18 -10.98 2.77 -24.23
C VAL A 18 -9.74 1.91 -24.37
N TYR A 19 -8.82 2.06 -23.43
CA TYR A 19 -7.51 1.44 -23.47
C TYR A 19 -7.26 0.65 -22.19
N VAL A 20 -6.51 -0.44 -22.30
CA VAL A 20 -6.10 -1.31 -21.20
C VAL A 20 -4.60 -1.23 -21.07
N ALA A 21 -4.09 -0.94 -19.88
CA ALA A 21 -2.67 -0.81 -19.59
C ALA A 21 -2.32 -1.35 -18.20
N ASP A 22 -1.04 -1.59 -17.94
CA ASP A 22 -0.57 -1.98 -16.60
C ASP A 22 -0.68 -0.79 -15.63
N GLY A 23 -1.78 -0.76 -14.89
CA GLY A 23 -2.02 0.27 -13.89
C GLY A 23 -0.98 0.26 -12.77
N ASN A 24 -0.47 -0.88 -12.34
CA ASN A 24 0.46 -0.94 -11.21
C ASN A 24 1.86 -0.42 -11.57
N LEU A 25 2.32 -0.66 -12.79
CA LEU A 25 3.63 -0.22 -13.25
C LEU A 25 3.63 1.27 -13.65
N PHE A 26 2.60 1.72 -14.38
CA PHE A 26 2.63 3.03 -15.05
C PHE A 26 1.70 4.10 -14.43
N PHE A 27 0.53 3.72 -13.90
CA PHE A 27 -0.52 4.71 -13.58
C PHE A 27 -0.79 4.88 -12.08
N ASN A 28 -0.56 3.86 -11.26
CA ASN A 28 -0.90 3.84 -9.83
C ASN A 28 0.31 4.16 -8.92
N ARG A 29 1.47 4.48 -9.50
CA ARG A 29 2.68 4.86 -8.77
C ARG A 29 3.42 5.95 -9.54
N SER A 30 3.75 7.05 -8.87
CA SER A 30 4.73 8.02 -9.38
C SER A 30 6.13 7.42 -9.23
N SER A 31 6.54 6.59 -10.19
CA SER A 31 7.87 5.98 -10.23
C SER A 31 8.76 6.68 -11.26
N CYS A 32 10.00 6.21 -11.43
CA CYS A 32 10.89 6.66 -12.51
C CYS A 32 10.30 6.44 -13.92
N GLY A 33 9.23 5.65 -14.06
CA GLY A 33 8.53 5.40 -15.33
C GLY A 33 7.59 6.53 -15.76
N VAL A 34 7.62 7.72 -15.16
CA VAL A 34 6.72 8.83 -15.54
C VAL A 34 6.86 9.23 -17.01
N VAL A 35 8.07 9.11 -17.58
CA VAL A 35 8.33 9.36 -19.00
C VAL A 35 7.63 8.30 -19.85
N ASP A 36 7.79 7.01 -19.51
CA ASP A 36 7.11 5.91 -20.19
C ASP A 36 5.58 6.07 -20.09
N THR A 37 5.06 6.47 -18.92
CA THR A 37 3.63 6.74 -18.74
C THR A 37 3.16 7.88 -19.65
N ALA A 38 3.94 8.95 -19.80
CA ALA A 38 3.61 10.06 -20.69
C ALA A 38 3.62 9.63 -22.16
N GLU A 39 4.60 8.82 -22.58
CA GLU A 39 4.66 8.23 -23.91
C GLU A 39 3.46 7.30 -24.18
N ILE A 40 3.13 6.40 -23.25
CA ILE A 40 1.94 5.52 -23.32
C ILE A 40 0.67 6.34 -23.52
N VAL A 41 0.47 7.40 -22.72
CA VAL A 41 -0.71 8.27 -22.85
C VAL A 41 -0.70 9.00 -24.20
N ALA A 42 0.46 9.42 -24.69
CA ALA A 42 0.58 10.05 -26.00
C ALA A 42 0.19 9.08 -27.13
N GLU A 43 0.67 7.84 -27.10
CA GLU A 43 0.29 6.81 -28.09
C GLU A 43 -1.22 6.50 -28.07
N MET A 44 -1.87 6.57 -26.90
CA MET A 44 -3.32 6.39 -26.77
C MET A 44 -4.12 7.60 -27.27
N ALA A 45 -3.63 8.81 -27.00
CA ALA A 45 -4.35 10.05 -27.29
C ALA A 45 -4.29 10.45 -28.77
N TRP A 46 -3.18 10.12 -29.44
CA TRP A 46 -2.89 10.48 -30.83
C TRP A 46 -2.58 9.23 -31.68
N PRO A 47 -3.52 8.78 -32.53
CA PRO A 47 -3.34 7.57 -33.34
C PRO A 47 -2.09 7.57 -34.22
N GLU A 48 -1.62 8.75 -34.65
CA GLU A 48 -0.39 8.93 -35.40
C GLU A 48 0.88 8.60 -34.62
N LEU A 49 0.81 8.60 -33.29
CA LEU A 49 1.91 8.23 -32.39
C LEU A 49 1.84 6.75 -31.97
N LYS A 50 0.78 6.03 -32.34
CA LYS A 50 0.56 4.64 -31.92
C LYS A 50 1.75 3.76 -32.32
N GLY A 51 2.42 3.20 -31.30
CA GLY A 51 3.58 2.32 -31.47
C GLY A 51 4.90 3.03 -31.80
N LEU A 52 4.94 4.37 -31.79
CA LEU A 52 6.16 5.15 -32.07
C LEU A 52 7.28 4.83 -31.07
N TRP A 53 6.94 4.62 -29.80
CA TRP A 53 7.88 4.26 -28.74
C TRP A 53 7.84 2.76 -28.40
N GLY A 54 6.99 2.00 -29.08
CA GLY A 54 6.88 0.55 -28.91
C GLY A 54 6.14 0.10 -27.65
N HIS A 55 5.31 0.98 -27.06
CA HIS A 55 4.52 0.62 -25.88
C HIS A 55 3.23 -0.12 -26.25
N HIS A 56 2.61 0.21 -27.38
CA HIS A 56 1.43 -0.51 -27.90
C HIS A 56 1.72 -2.00 -28.13
N GLY A 57 0.82 -2.87 -27.70
CA GLY A 57 0.97 -4.32 -27.79
C GLY A 57 1.93 -4.92 -26.76
N LYS A 58 2.53 -4.11 -25.89
CA LYS A 58 3.43 -4.55 -24.81
C LYS A 58 2.96 -4.08 -23.44
N HIS A 59 2.71 -2.77 -23.31
CA HIS A 59 2.36 -2.10 -22.07
C HIS A 59 0.92 -1.58 -22.06
N TRP A 60 0.33 -1.43 -23.25
CA TRP A 60 -1.09 -1.11 -23.41
C TRP A 60 -1.66 -1.66 -24.73
N VAL A 61 -2.98 -1.83 -24.78
CA VAL A 61 -3.76 -2.15 -25.97
C VAL A 61 -5.10 -1.42 -25.95
N ALA A 62 -5.73 -1.24 -27.11
CA ALA A 62 -7.13 -0.84 -27.17
C ALA A 62 -8.03 -1.98 -26.66
N LEU A 63 -9.21 -1.62 -26.15
CA LEU A 63 -10.12 -2.59 -25.54
C LEU A 63 -10.59 -3.68 -26.54
N ASP A 64 -10.75 -3.33 -27.82
CA ASP A 64 -11.09 -4.24 -28.91
C ASP A 64 -9.93 -5.16 -29.33
N GLU A 65 -8.70 -4.84 -28.94
CA GLU A 65 -7.50 -5.65 -29.16
C GLU A 65 -7.20 -6.59 -27.97
N LEU A 66 -7.96 -6.48 -26.87
CA LEU A 66 -7.65 -7.16 -25.61
C LEU A 66 -7.62 -8.69 -25.74
N ASP A 67 -8.60 -9.27 -26.44
CA ASP A 67 -8.67 -10.73 -26.60
C ASP A 67 -7.45 -11.26 -27.37
N ALA A 68 -7.13 -10.63 -28.51
CA ALA A 68 -5.95 -10.97 -29.30
C ALA A 68 -4.64 -10.79 -28.51
N PHE A 69 -4.56 -9.76 -27.66
CA PHE A 69 -3.43 -9.58 -26.76
C PHE A 69 -3.34 -10.72 -25.74
N CYS A 70 -4.45 -11.15 -25.14
CA CYS A 70 -4.47 -12.23 -24.15
C CYS A 70 -4.12 -13.59 -24.77
N ASP A 71 -4.46 -13.81 -26.04
CA ASP A 71 -4.25 -15.07 -26.76
C ASP A 71 -2.86 -15.18 -27.42
N ARG A 72 -2.01 -14.15 -27.32
CA ARG A 72 -0.68 -14.15 -27.95
C ARG A 72 0.23 -15.25 -27.40
N GLU A 73 1.12 -15.75 -28.25
CA GLU A 73 2.12 -16.75 -27.85
C GLU A 73 3.00 -16.22 -26.70
N GLY A 74 3.13 -17.02 -25.64
CA GLY A 74 3.87 -16.63 -24.43
C GLY A 74 3.08 -15.79 -23.41
N ALA A 75 1.80 -15.49 -23.68
CA ALA A 75 0.93 -14.91 -22.66
C ALA A 75 0.80 -15.84 -21.46
N ARG A 76 1.07 -15.31 -20.25
CA ARG A 76 0.80 -16.05 -19.02
C ARG A 76 -0.69 -15.94 -18.69
N PRO A 77 -1.37 -17.04 -18.34
CA PRO A 77 -2.75 -16.97 -17.88
C PRO A 77 -2.86 -16.02 -16.69
N ALA A 78 -3.93 -15.22 -16.65
CA ALA A 78 -4.18 -14.33 -15.53
C ALA A 78 -4.22 -15.13 -14.22
N SER A 79 -3.26 -14.89 -13.32
CA SER A 79 -3.15 -15.60 -12.04
C SER A 79 -4.17 -15.14 -10.99
N LYS A 80 -4.88 -14.03 -11.27
CA LYS A 80 -5.96 -13.48 -10.46
C LYS A 80 -7.10 -13.06 -11.38
N ARG A 81 -8.26 -13.73 -11.27
CA ARG A 81 -9.51 -13.20 -11.84
C ARG A 81 -10.10 -12.24 -10.82
N GLY A 82 -10.03 -10.94 -11.10
CA GLY A 82 -10.79 -9.96 -10.34
C GLY A 82 -12.24 -9.98 -10.82
N THR A 83 -13.18 -10.35 -9.95
CA THR A 83 -14.59 -10.06 -10.20
C THR A 83 -14.77 -8.56 -10.12
N ALA A 84 -15.29 -7.94 -11.18
CA ALA A 84 -15.73 -6.54 -11.16
C ALA A 84 -17.06 -6.46 -10.38
N GLY A 85 -17.02 -6.77 -9.08
CA GLY A 85 -18.13 -6.50 -8.17
C GLY A 85 -18.20 -5.00 -7.88
N LEU A 86 -19.43 -4.47 -7.78
CA LEU A 86 -19.68 -3.24 -7.04
C LEU A 86 -18.87 -3.28 -5.74
N ILE A 87 -18.25 -2.17 -5.36
CA ILE A 87 -17.56 -2.01 -4.08
C ILE A 87 -18.60 -2.17 -2.97
N VAL A 88 -18.84 -3.42 -2.58
CA VAL A 88 -19.38 -3.81 -1.30
C VAL A 88 -18.18 -4.39 -0.57
N ALA A 89 -17.87 -3.81 0.59
CA ALA A 89 -16.80 -4.26 1.45
C ALA A 89 -17.01 -5.75 1.79
N GLU A 90 -16.25 -6.63 1.13
CA GLU A 90 -16.21 -8.04 1.46
C GLU A 90 -14.99 -8.31 2.34
N GLN A 91 -15.27 -8.82 3.54
CA GLN A 91 -14.29 -9.37 4.47
C GLN A 91 -13.52 -10.52 3.81
N PRO A 92 -12.20 -10.64 3.98
CA PRO A 92 -11.48 -11.76 3.42
C PRO A 92 -11.76 -13.03 4.22
N ALA A 93 -12.43 -13.97 3.55
CA ALA A 93 -12.58 -15.35 3.97
C ALA A 93 -11.21 -16.00 4.21
N ALA A 94 -11.14 -16.74 5.31
CA ALA A 94 -10.01 -17.55 5.72
C ALA A 94 -9.62 -18.54 4.61
N ASN A 95 -8.40 -18.41 4.10
CA ASN A 95 -7.77 -19.49 3.34
C ASN A 95 -6.47 -19.88 4.03
N SER A 96 -6.57 -21.00 4.72
CA SER A 96 -5.56 -21.69 5.51
C SER A 96 -4.47 -22.24 4.61
N LYS A 97 -3.30 -21.59 4.64
CA LYS A 97 -2.03 -22.29 4.56
C LYS A 97 -1.20 -21.85 5.75
N GLN A 98 -1.36 -22.59 6.84
CA GLN A 98 -0.46 -22.59 7.99
C GLN A 98 0.94 -22.98 7.49
N ALA A 99 1.76 -21.98 7.18
CA ALA A 99 3.20 -22.14 7.28
C ALA A 99 3.53 -21.96 8.76
N LYS A 100 3.72 -23.09 9.42
CA LYS A 100 4.20 -23.24 10.79
C LYS A 100 5.54 -22.51 10.92
N LEU A 101 5.56 -21.40 11.64
CA LEU A 101 6.78 -20.85 12.23
C LEU A 101 6.46 -20.52 13.68
N GLU A 102 6.60 -21.54 14.52
CA GLU A 102 6.63 -21.39 15.97
C GLU A 102 8.03 -20.93 16.39
N ASP A 103 8.02 -20.11 17.43
CA ASP A 103 9.04 -19.95 18.46
C ASP A 103 10.20 -18.98 18.18
N ALA A 104 9.92 -17.71 18.46
CA ALA A 104 10.88 -16.81 19.10
C ALA A 104 10.12 -15.95 20.11
N THR A 105 10.42 -16.17 21.38
CA THR A 105 9.87 -15.47 22.55
C THR A 105 10.36 -14.01 22.54
N SER A 106 9.57 -13.11 21.96
CA SER A 106 9.83 -11.65 21.98
C SER A 106 9.33 -11.02 23.27
N SER A 107 10.13 -10.10 23.82
CA SER A 107 9.90 -9.40 25.08
C SER A 107 8.65 -8.50 25.07
N VAL A 108 8.25 -8.04 23.88
CA VAL A 108 7.12 -7.10 23.65
C VAL A 108 5.75 -7.77 23.82
N ALA A 109 5.67 -9.10 23.66
CA ALA A 109 4.41 -9.84 23.80
C ALA A 109 3.83 -9.84 25.23
N ARG A 110 4.53 -9.24 26.21
CA ARG A 110 4.10 -9.15 27.61
C ARG A 110 3.62 -7.77 28.05
N VAL A 111 3.75 -6.75 27.20
CA VAL A 111 3.34 -5.39 27.56
C VAL A 111 1.89 -5.18 27.11
N SER A 112 0.97 -5.16 28.07
CA SER A 112 -0.38 -4.65 27.83
C SER A 112 -0.34 -3.13 27.87
N PHE A 113 -0.85 -2.49 26.83
CA PHE A 113 -0.98 -1.03 26.78
C PHE A 113 -2.40 -0.64 27.17
N SER A 114 -2.54 0.40 27.99
CA SER A 114 -3.85 0.95 28.37
C SER A 114 -4.41 1.84 27.27
N GLU A 115 -3.54 2.55 26.56
CA GLU A 115 -3.92 3.50 25.51
C GLU A 115 -3.20 3.19 24.18
N PRO A 116 -3.85 3.42 23.02
CA PRO A 116 -3.20 3.24 21.74
C PRO A 116 -2.04 4.22 21.52
N SER A 117 -2.08 5.39 22.17
CA SER A 117 -1.00 6.37 22.17
C SER A 117 0.29 5.82 22.80
N GLU A 118 0.18 5.08 23.92
CA GLU A 118 1.29 4.40 24.59
C GLU A 118 1.87 3.30 23.71
N PHE A 119 1.01 2.53 23.05
CA PHE A 119 1.41 1.50 22.10
C PHE A 119 2.21 2.08 20.92
N VAL A 120 1.72 3.16 20.29
CA VAL A 120 2.45 3.82 19.20
C VAL A 120 3.76 4.43 19.69
N THR A 121 3.76 5.03 20.88
CA THR A 121 4.99 5.56 21.51
C THR A 121 6.03 4.46 21.68
N CYS A 122 5.63 3.29 22.20
CA CYS A 122 6.51 2.13 22.32
C CYS A 122 7.03 1.67 20.95
N GLN A 123 6.17 1.60 19.93
CA GLN A 123 6.60 1.21 18.59
C GLN A 123 7.63 2.19 18.00
N VAL A 124 7.44 3.50 18.20
CA VAL A 124 8.39 4.52 17.75
C VAL A 124 9.73 4.40 18.50
N GLU A 125 9.72 4.15 19.81
CA GLU A 125 10.95 3.93 20.58
C GLU A 125 11.71 2.66 20.15
N LEU A 126 11.01 1.61 19.72
CA LEU A 126 11.65 0.43 19.13
C LEU A 126 12.30 0.74 17.78
N LEU A 127 11.70 1.61 16.96
CA LEU A 127 12.33 2.08 15.72
C LEU A 127 13.59 2.90 16.02
N ARG A 128 13.55 3.77 17.05
CA ARG A 128 14.68 4.64 17.45
C ARG A 128 15.83 3.89 18.10
N SER A 129 15.55 2.77 18.75
CA SER A 129 16.55 1.88 19.35
C SER A 129 17.05 0.80 18.37
N GLU A 130 16.68 0.89 17.09
CA GLU A 130 17.00 -0.07 16.03
C GLU A 130 16.48 -1.51 16.28
N SER A 131 15.51 -1.68 17.17
CA SER A 131 14.80 -2.94 17.43
C SER A 131 13.70 -3.19 16.39
N PHE A 132 14.06 -3.24 15.11
CA PHE A 132 13.11 -3.37 13.99
C PHE A 132 12.32 -4.67 14.01
N GLU A 133 12.88 -5.76 14.52
CA GLU A 133 12.17 -7.03 14.66
C GLU A 133 11.02 -6.93 15.65
N GLU A 134 11.25 -6.29 16.79
CA GLU A 134 10.21 -6.06 17.80
C GLU A 134 9.15 -5.06 17.31
N ALA A 135 9.57 -3.96 16.69
CA ALA A 135 8.66 -3.00 16.05
C ALA A 135 7.84 -3.65 14.92
N PHE A 136 8.43 -4.60 14.19
CA PHE A 136 7.74 -5.38 13.15
C PHE A 136 6.66 -6.27 13.74
N LEU A 137 6.92 -6.93 14.88
CA LEU A 137 5.96 -7.80 15.56
C LEU A 137 4.73 -7.04 16.08
N MET A 138 4.85 -5.75 16.39
CA MET A 138 3.74 -4.88 16.78
C MET A 138 2.74 -4.59 15.64
N ASN A 139 3.08 -4.89 14.38
CA ASN A 139 2.14 -4.73 13.26
C ASN A 139 1.10 -5.86 13.26
N SER A 140 -0.11 -5.59 12.75
CA SER A 140 -1.15 -6.61 12.60
C SER A 140 -0.69 -7.77 11.70
N ALA A 141 -1.30 -8.95 11.84
CA ALA A 141 -0.93 -10.11 11.02
C ALA A 141 -1.07 -9.81 9.51
N ALA A 142 -2.12 -9.09 9.12
CA ALA A 142 -2.33 -8.65 7.75
C ALA A 142 -1.23 -7.68 7.30
N ASN A 143 -0.86 -6.71 8.15
CA ASN A 143 0.19 -5.75 7.83
C ASN A 143 1.58 -6.42 7.70
N ARG A 144 1.93 -7.33 8.63
CA ARG A 144 3.16 -8.14 8.55
C ARG A 144 3.23 -8.97 7.27
N ALA A 145 2.11 -9.55 6.84
CA ALA A 145 2.05 -10.31 5.59
C ALA A 145 2.35 -9.44 4.34
N ARG A 146 1.91 -8.16 4.34
CA ARG A 146 2.22 -7.21 3.24
C ARG A 146 3.68 -6.77 3.26
N LEU A 147 4.23 -6.51 4.45
CA LEU A 147 5.62 -6.09 4.64
C LEU A 147 6.62 -7.25 4.39
N GLY A 148 6.18 -8.49 4.60
CA GLY A 148 6.88 -9.72 4.25
C GLY A 148 7.85 -10.22 5.33
N SER A 149 8.79 -9.40 5.80
CA SER A 149 9.72 -9.78 6.87
C SER A 149 10.25 -8.57 7.63
N ALA A 150 10.80 -8.81 8.84
CA ALA A 150 11.45 -7.77 9.65
C ALA A 150 12.61 -7.09 8.89
N LEU A 151 13.43 -7.86 8.15
CA LEU A 151 14.52 -7.30 7.34
C LEU A 151 14.02 -6.38 6.22
N LYS A 152 12.92 -6.76 5.55
CA LYS A 152 12.29 -5.89 4.54
C LYS A 152 11.71 -4.64 5.18
N PHE A 153 11.08 -4.78 6.33
CA PHE A 153 10.55 -3.67 7.11
C PHE A 153 11.65 -2.68 7.52
N GLU A 154 12.76 -3.17 8.08
CA GLU A 154 13.96 -2.36 8.36
C GLU A 154 14.46 -1.63 7.11
N THR A 155 14.59 -2.35 5.99
CA THR A 155 15.04 -1.77 4.73
C THR A 155 14.14 -0.61 4.30
N VAL A 156 12.81 -0.76 4.42
CA VAL A 156 11.85 0.30 4.09
C VAL A 156 12.02 1.50 5.01
N VAL A 157 12.15 1.29 6.32
CA VAL A 157 12.31 2.38 7.29
C VAL A 157 13.62 3.14 7.07
N LYS A 158 14.74 2.43 6.85
CA LYS A 158 16.06 3.05 6.65
C LYS A 158 16.23 3.72 5.28
N SER A 159 15.59 3.20 4.22
CA SER A 159 15.78 3.72 2.85
C SER A 159 14.89 4.91 2.50
N ASN A 160 13.78 5.11 3.22
CA ASN A 160 12.89 6.24 2.99
C ASN A 160 13.23 7.41 3.93
N PRO A 161 13.59 8.60 3.43
CA PRO A 161 14.01 9.73 4.27
C PRO A 161 12.98 10.13 5.34
N SER A 162 11.69 10.05 5.04
CA SER A 162 10.64 10.38 6.00
C SER A 162 10.59 9.36 7.13
N PHE A 163 10.55 8.07 6.82
CA PHE A 163 10.55 7.02 7.85
C PHE A 163 11.88 6.95 8.62
N ALA A 164 13.00 7.27 7.97
CA ALA A 164 14.29 7.41 8.63
C ALA A 164 14.26 8.54 9.66
N ALA A 165 13.62 9.68 9.36
CA ALA A 165 13.47 10.78 10.31
C ALA A 165 12.62 10.38 11.54
N LEU A 166 11.61 9.52 11.37
CA LEU A 166 10.82 8.97 12.48
C LEU A 166 11.66 8.04 13.38
N ALA A 167 12.57 7.26 12.79
CA ALA A 167 13.47 6.35 13.50
C ALA A 167 14.75 7.02 14.03
N ASP A 168 14.99 8.30 13.72
CA ASP A 168 16.20 8.99 14.14
C ASP A 168 16.07 9.46 15.61
N PRO A 169 16.94 9.01 16.53
CA PRO A 169 16.90 9.40 17.94
C PRO A 169 17.20 10.88 18.18
N VAL A 170 17.75 11.62 17.21
CA VAL A 170 18.01 13.06 17.31
C VAL A 170 16.73 13.88 17.16
N ASN A 171 15.74 13.40 16.41
CA ASN A 171 14.52 14.14 16.15
C ASN A 171 13.56 14.06 17.35
N ALA A 172 12.99 15.19 17.76
CA ALA A 172 11.93 15.18 18.77
C ALA A 172 10.60 14.74 18.13
N TYR A 173 9.75 14.05 18.89
CA TYR A 173 8.40 13.72 18.42
C TYR A 173 7.33 13.90 19.50
N LYS A 174 6.08 14.03 19.07
CA LYS A 174 4.89 14.05 19.92
C LYS A 174 3.78 13.22 19.30
N CYS A 175 3.11 12.42 20.11
CA CYS A 175 1.92 11.66 19.74
C CYS A 175 0.66 12.46 20.09
N PHE A 176 -0.30 12.46 19.18
CA PHE A 176 -1.64 13.03 19.35
C PHE A 176 -2.64 11.96 18.97
N GLU A 177 -3.52 11.60 19.90
CA GLU A 177 -4.61 10.69 19.59
C GLU A 177 -5.74 11.45 18.92
N ASP A 178 -6.14 11.00 17.72
CA ASP A 178 -7.30 11.50 17.01
C ASP A 178 -8.46 10.50 17.09
N ALA A 179 -9.65 10.94 16.72
CA ALA A 179 -10.93 10.27 17.03
C ALA A 179 -10.97 8.77 16.68
N TYR A 180 -11.57 7.99 17.59
CA TYR A 180 -11.90 6.59 17.40
C TYR A 180 -13.12 6.44 16.49
N ALA A 181 -12.95 5.76 15.36
CA ALA A 181 -14.05 5.46 14.44
C ALA A 181 -13.96 4.01 13.95
N ASN A 182 -15.09 3.31 13.98
CA ASN A 182 -15.23 1.94 13.47
C ASN A 182 -14.23 0.92 14.07
N GLY A 183 -13.91 1.02 15.37
CA GLY A 183 -12.99 0.08 16.01
C GLY A 183 -11.50 0.35 15.72
N LYS A 184 -11.19 1.50 15.12
CA LYS A 184 -9.82 1.90 14.78
C LYS A 184 -9.49 3.26 15.37
N HIS A 185 -8.31 3.35 15.97
CA HIS A 185 -7.70 4.60 16.41
C HIS A 185 -6.78 5.12 15.30
N THR A 186 -6.74 6.43 15.12
CA THR A 186 -5.69 7.08 14.35
C THR A 186 -4.83 7.88 15.31
N ILE A 187 -3.56 7.52 15.44
CA ILE A 187 -2.60 8.26 16.26
C ILE A 187 -1.68 9.05 15.34
N GLU A 188 -1.71 10.38 15.44
CA GLU A 188 -0.78 11.25 14.74
C GLU A 188 0.52 11.40 15.51
N VAL A 189 1.64 11.07 14.88
CA VAL A 189 2.98 11.30 15.40
C VAL A 189 3.62 12.44 14.62
N ARG A 190 3.85 13.57 15.27
CA ARG A 190 4.55 14.73 14.69
C ARG A 190 6.02 14.65 15.06
N VAL A 191 6.88 14.56 14.05
CA VAL A 191 8.33 14.50 14.16
C VAL A 191 8.89 15.86 13.75
N GLN A 192 9.62 16.50 14.65
CA GLN A 192 10.37 17.71 14.37
C GLN A 192 11.79 17.33 13.96
N ALA A 193 12.09 17.50 12.66
CA ALA A 193 13.43 17.31 12.15
C ALA A 193 14.35 18.46 12.59
N ALA A 194 15.62 18.15 12.85
CA ALA A 194 16.61 19.17 13.22
C ALA A 194 16.81 20.25 12.13
N MET A 195 16.51 19.93 10.87
CA MET A 195 16.55 20.86 9.74
C MET A 195 15.34 20.65 8.81
N GLY A 196 14.25 21.40 9.00
CA GLY A 196 13.12 21.44 8.06
C GLY A 196 11.74 21.63 8.71
N ASP A 197 10.71 21.61 7.87
CA ASP A 197 9.31 21.53 8.30
C ASP A 197 9.05 20.15 8.94
N GLY A 198 8.27 20.12 10.02
CA GLY A 198 7.97 18.88 10.74
C GLY A 198 7.20 17.88 9.88
N LEU A 199 7.49 16.59 10.04
CA LEU A 199 6.75 15.50 9.40
C LEU A 199 5.63 15.03 10.31
N THR A 200 4.48 14.68 9.74
CA THR A 200 3.38 14.06 10.49
C THR A 200 3.10 12.68 9.93
N PHE A 201 3.02 11.68 10.81
CA PHE A 201 2.69 10.31 10.49
C PHE A 201 1.36 9.96 11.13
N ALA A 202 0.44 9.36 10.38
CA ALA A 202 -0.78 8.79 10.94
C ALA A 202 -0.62 7.27 11.06
N PHE A 203 -0.66 6.77 12.29
CA PHE A 203 -0.68 5.36 12.63
C PHE A 203 -2.13 4.91 12.74
N GLU A 204 -2.51 3.93 11.90
CA GLU A 204 -3.80 3.26 12.01
C GLU A 204 -3.63 2.08 12.97
N VAL A 205 -4.32 2.13 14.11
CA VAL A 205 -4.20 1.16 15.19
C VAL A 205 -5.55 0.49 15.41
N SER A 206 -5.55 -0.84 15.48
CA SER A 206 -6.72 -1.65 15.81
C SER A 206 -6.53 -2.33 17.16
N GLU A 207 -7.62 -2.58 17.87
CA GLU A 207 -7.61 -3.51 18.99
C GLU A 207 -7.48 -4.95 18.48
N THR A 208 -6.65 -5.74 19.16
CA THR A 208 -6.51 -7.17 18.88
C THR A 208 -7.74 -7.95 19.37
N GLU A 209 -8.05 -9.08 18.71
CA GLU A 209 -9.16 -9.94 19.10
C GLU A 209 -9.05 -10.34 20.58
N GLY A 210 -10.05 -9.92 21.37
CA GLY A 210 -10.07 -10.09 22.83
C GLY A 210 -9.85 -8.81 23.64
N GLY A 211 -9.52 -7.68 23.01
CA GLY A 211 -9.41 -6.36 23.67
C GLY A 211 -8.21 -6.20 24.60
N VAL A 212 -7.22 -7.10 24.52
CA VAL A 212 -6.07 -7.15 25.45
C VAL A 212 -4.83 -6.43 24.89
N GLY A 213 -4.94 -5.77 23.74
CA GLY A 213 -3.80 -5.09 23.13
C GLY A 213 -4.12 -4.46 21.80
N PHE A 214 -3.12 -3.81 21.21
CA PHE A 214 -3.22 -3.06 19.98
C PHE A 214 -2.31 -3.62 18.90
N ALA A 215 -2.62 -3.35 17.64
CA ALA A 215 -1.79 -3.68 16.49
C ALA A 215 -1.80 -2.56 15.46
N THR A 216 -0.65 -2.32 14.82
CA THR A 216 -0.54 -1.32 13.75
C THR A 216 -0.98 -1.91 12.41
N GLU A 217 -2.06 -1.38 11.84
CA GLU A 217 -2.61 -1.75 10.54
C GLU A 217 -1.90 -1.06 9.38
N GLY A 218 -1.33 0.12 9.61
CA GLY A 218 -0.63 0.89 8.61
C GLY A 218 -0.09 2.19 9.16
N VAL A 219 0.89 2.75 8.44
CA VAL A 219 1.44 4.07 8.72
C VAL A 219 1.49 4.84 7.40
N ARG A 220 1.00 6.08 7.42
CA ARG A 220 1.04 6.99 6.27
C ARG A 220 1.61 8.34 6.68
N ILE A 221 2.24 9.03 5.73
CA ILE A 221 2.67 10.42 5.90
C ILE A 221 1.46 11.31 5.63
N VAL A 222 1.22 12.28 6.52
CA VAL A 222 0.19 13.30 6.35
C VAL A 222 0.87 14.52 5.72
N CYS A 223 0.44 14.86 4.51
CA CYS A 223 0.92 16.03 3.76
C CYS A 223 0.05 17.26 4.01
#